data_AF-A0A432ZAD6-F1
#
_entry.id   AF-A0A432ZAD6-F1
#
_cell.length_a   1.000
_cell.length_b   1.000
_cell.length_c   1.000
_cell.angle_alpha   90.00
_cell.angle_beta   90.00
_cell.angle_gamma   90.00
#
_symmetry.space_group_name_H-M   'P 1'
#
loop_
_entity.id
_entity.type
_entity.pdbx_description
1 polymer ?
#
loop_
_entity_poly.entity_id
_entity_poly.type
_entity_poly.pdbx_seq_one_letter_code
_entity_poly.pdbx_strand_id
1 'polypeptide(L)'
;MNNIIENRIRSKCLARIADIFQVDKESLTGDTELTKLYVPQPVRFWKRNAFDKVLDDLRDAAGKESIKLLNTGDFVATTVDDYVRFMQICYEERPKLVQLVLGDV
;
A
#
# COMPACT_ATOMS: atom_id res chain seq x y z
N MET A 1 -11.37 19.69 3.54
CA MET A 1 -10.43 18.84 4.33
C MET A 1 -9.92 17.78 3.36
N ASN A 2 -8.63 17.58 3.10
CA ASN A 2 -7.40 18.21 3.59
C ASN A 2 -6.25 17.79 2.65
N ASN A 3 -5.88 18.64 1.69
CA ASN A 3 -4.68 18.43 0.86
C ASN A 3 -3.43 18.09 1.70
N ILE A 4 -3.35 18.62 2.92
CA ILE A 4 -2.30 18.32 3.90
C ILE A 4 -2.35 16.86 4.39
N ILE A 5 -3.54 16.34 4.72
CA ILE A 5 -3.70 14.95 5.19
C ILE A 5 -3.44 13.99 4.03
N GLU A 6 -4.00 14.27 2.85
CA GLU A 6 -3.77 13.46 1.64
C GLU A 6 -2.29 13.40 1.27
N ASN A 7 -1.58 14.53 1.33
CA ASN A 7 -0.14 14.58 1.08
C ASN A 7 0.67 13.85 2.16
N ARG A 8 0.24 13.91 3.44
CA ARG A 8 0.86 13.13 4.52
C ARG A 8 0.69 11.64 4.29
N ILE A 9 -0.54 11.19 3.97
CA ILE A 9 -0.83 9.78 3.69
C ILE A 9 -0.02 9.32 2.48
N ARG A 10 -0.02 10.09 1.39
CA ARG A 10 0.79 9.78 0.19
C ARG A 10 2.27 9.65 0.54
N SER A 11 2.85 10.60 1.27
CA SER A 11 4.27 10.56 1.66
C SER A 11 4.62 9.31 2.48
N LYS A 12 3.71 8.87 3.36
CA LYS A 12 3.87 7.65 4.15
C LYS A 12 3.69 6.38 3.32
N CYS A 13 2.71 6.35 2.44
CA CYS A 13 2.50 5.24 1.51
C CYS A 13 3.73 5.04 0.63
N LEU A 14 4.32 6.13 0.11
CA LEU A 14 5.57 6.08 -0.66
C LEU A 14 6.71 5.51 0.17
N ALA A 15 6.87 5.93 1.43
CA ALA A 15 7.89 5.38 2.32
C ALA A 15 7.65 3.88 2.60
N ARG A 16 6.39 3.45 2.77
CA ARG A 16 6.02 2.06 2.99
C ARG A 16 6.29 1.19 1.75
N ILE A 17 5.92 1.66 0.56
CA ILE A 17 6.22 0.95 -0.70
C ILE A 17 7.73 0.86 -0.93
N ALA A 18 8.46 1.95 -0.70
CA ALA A 18 9.93 1.97 -0.77
C ALA A 18 10.54 0.90 0.14
N ASP A 19 10.07 0.79 1.39
CA ASP A 19 10.49 -0.25 2.33
C ASP A 19 10.10 -1.67 1.87
N ILE A 20 8.86 -1.88 1.41
CA ILE A 20 8.40 -3.21 0.97
C ILE A 20 9.23 -3.73 -0.20
N PHE A 21 9.50 -2.87 -1.20
CA PHE A 21 10.21 -3.22 -2.43
C PHE A 21 11.72 -2.99 -2.34
N GLN A 22 12.22 -2.42 -1.23
CA GLN A 22 13.64 -2.10 -1.01
C GLN A 22 14.21 -1.20 -2.13
N VAL A 23 13.46 -0.15 -2.47
CA VAL A 23 13.81 0.85 -3.48
C VAL A 23 13.87 2.24 -2.86
N ASP A 24 14.50 3.18 -3.57
CA ASP A 24 14.57 4.56 -3.12
C ASP A 24 13.21 5.26 -3.23
N LYS A 25 12.81 6.01 -2.19
CA LYS A 25 11.47 6.63 -2.16
C LYS A 25 11.33 7.68 -3.27
N GLU A 26 12.39 8.41 -3.54
CA GLU A 26 12.49 9.47 -4.53
C GLU A 26 12.37 8.94 -5.96
N SER A 27 12.62 7.63 -6.16
CA SER A 27 12.42 6.95 -7.44
C SER A 27 10.96 6.59 -7.75
N LEU A 28 10.08 6.67 -6.73
CA LEU A 28 8.67 6.28 -6.87
C LEU A 28 7.82 7.44 -7.40
N THR A 29 7.17 7.18 -8.53
CA THR A 29 6.12 8.04 -9.10
C THR A 29 4.76 7.34 -8.98
N GLY A 30 3.65 8.09 -9.11
CA GLY A 30 2.31 7.50 -9.00
C GLY A 30 2.04 6.41 -10.05
N ASP A 31 2.55 6.59 -11.26
CA ASP A 31 2.45 5.66 -12.39
C ASP A 31 3.45 4.50 -12.34
N THR A 32 4.31 4.45 -11.31
CA THR A 32 5.22 3.32 -11.12
C THR A 32 4.44 2.04 -10.88
N GLU A 33 4.61 1.06 -11.79
CA GLU A 33 4.03 -0.27 -11.66
C GLU A 33 4.77 -1.08 -10.59
N LEU A 34 4.03 -1.70 -9.66
CA LEU A 34 4.61 -2.49 -8.58
C LEU A 34 5.35 -3.74 -9.08
N THR A 35 4.93 -4.29 -10.23
CA THR A 35 5.61 -5.39 -10.93
C THR A 35 7.00 -5.03 -11.42
N LYS A 36 7.24 -3.77 -11.79
CA LYS A 36 8.57 -3.29 -12.22
C LYS A 36 9.53 -3.13 -11.05
N LEU A 37 9.01 -2.87 -9.85
CA LEU A 37 9.79 -2.80 -8.62
C LEU A 37 10.16 -4.18 -8.07
N TYR A 38 9.42 -5.21 -8.47
CA TYR A 38 9.59 -6.54 -7.93
C TYR A 38 10.88 -7.20 -8.43
N VAL A 39 11.79 -7.49 -7.50
CA VAL A 39 12.97 -8.31 -7.75
C VAL A 39 12.73 -9.71 -7.17
N PRO A 40 12.58 -10.75 -8.02
CA PRO A 40 12.37 -12.11 -7.54
C PRO A 40 13.52 -12.55 -6.63
N GLN A 41 13.18 -12.93 -5.41
CA GLN A 41 14.15 -13.48 -4.45
C GLN A 41 14.14 -15.01 -4.54
N PRO A 42 15.31 -15.68 -4.39
CA PRO A 42 15.36 -17.13 -4.33
C PRO A 42 14.44 -17.67 -3.23
N VAL A 43 13.59 -18.64 -3.57
CA VAL A 43 12.64 -19.30 -2.66
C VAL A 43 13.40 -20.24 -1.71
N ARG A 44 14.27 -19.67 -0.86
CA ARG A 44 15.00 -20.44 0.16
C ARG A 44 14.25 -20.54 1.46
N PHE A 45 13.21 -19.73 1.63
CA PHE A 45 12.35 -19.73 2.80
C PHE A 45 10.94 -19.38 2.33
N TRP A 46 9.91 -19.99 2.94
CA TRP A 46 8.50 -19.64 2.78
C TRP A 46 8.21 -18.24 3.36
N LYS A 47 8.97 -17.24 2.92
CA LYS A 47 8.85 -15.84 3.33
C LYS A 47 7.86 -15.15 2.42
N ARG A 48 7.01 -14.33 3.02
CA ARG A 48 6.12 -13.41 2.30
C ARG A 48 6.94 -12.53 1.36
N ASN A 49 6.50 -12.45 0.12
CA ASN A 49 7.10 -11.57 -0.89
C ASN A 49 6.55 -10.13 -0.76
N ALA A 50 7.01 -9.22 -1.61
CA ALA A 50 6.58 -7.82 -1.59
C ALA A 50 5.06 -7.65 -1.82
N PHE A 51 4.48 -8.43 -2.75
CA PHE A 51 3.04 -8.39 -3.02
C PHE A 51 2.20 -8.94 -1.87
N ASP A 52 2.68 -9.97 -1.18
CA ASP A 52 2.01 -10.49 0.02
C ASP A 52 1.91 -9.38 1.08
N LYS A 53 3.01 -8.63 1.30
CA LYS A 53 3.01 -7.50 2.24
C LYS A 53 2.08 -6.38 1.81
N VAL A 54 2.04 -6.04 0.51
CA VAL A 54 1.09 -5.04 -0.01
C VAL A 54 -0.34 -5.49 0.22
N LEU A 55 -0.66 -6.76 -0.05
CA LEU A 55 -2.00 -7.29 0.15
C LEU A 55 -2.39 -7.29 1.64
N ASP A 56 -1.47 -7.63 2.54
CA ASP A 56 -1.69 -7.56 3.98
C ASP A 56 -1.99 -6.12 4.43
N ASP A 57 -1.18 -5.14 3.99
CA ASP A 57 -1.40 -3.72 4.27
C ASP A 57 -2.81 -3.28 3.84
N LEU A 58 -3.24 -3.63 2.62
CA LEU A 58 -4.56 -3.29 2.09
C LEU A 58 -5.67 -3.94 2.91
N ARG A 59 -5.51 -5.21 3.31
CA ARG A 59 -6.51 -5.94 4.12
C ARG A 59 -6.63 -5.37 5.53
N ASP A 60 -5.51 -5.01 6.15
CA ASP A 60 -5.47 -4.47 7.51
C ASP A 60 -6.05 -3.05 7.57
N ALA A 61 -5.89 -2.27 6.50
CA ALA A 61 -6.50 -0.95 6.36
C ALA A 61 -8.00 -1.00 6.01
N ALA A 62 -8.46 -2.06 5.35
CA ALA A 62 -9.77 -2.09 4.71
C ALA A 62 -10.97 -1.99 5.67
N GLY A 63 -11.98 -1.26 5.21
CA GLY A 63 -13.36 -1.33 5.69
C GLY A 63 -14.10 -2.59 5.24
N LYS A 64 -15.34 -2.77 5.69
CA LYS A 64 -16.17 -3.94 5.31
C LYS A 64 -16.47 -3.99 3.80
N GLU A 65 -16.61 -2.83 3.16
CA GLU A 65 -16.86 -2.77 1.72
C GLU A 65 -15.55 -2.92 0.92
N SER A 66 -14.48 -2.22 1.32
CA SER A 66 -13.17 -2.32 0.65
C SER A 66 -12.56 -3.72 0.73
N ILE A 67 -12.74 -4.45 1.85
CA ILE A 67 -12.26 -5.83 1.96
C ILE A 67 -13.02 -6.77 1.01
N LYS A 68 -14.29 -6.48 0.73
CA LYS A 68 -15.07 -7.25 -0.23
C LYS A 68 -14.48 -7.10 -1.62
N LEU A 69 -14.15 -5.87 -2.05
CA LEU A 69 -13.50 -5.60 -3.33
C LEU A 69 -12.16 -6.33 -3.49
N LEU A 70 -11.36 -6.38 -2.41
CA LEU A 70 -10.12 -7.14 -2.39
C LEU A 70 -10.36 -8.65 -2.53
N ASN A 71 -11.36 -9.19 -1.84
CA ASN A 71 -11.64 -10.63 -1.82
C ASN A 71 -12.31 -11.14 -3.10
N THR A 72 -13.10 -10.30 -3.78
CA THR A 72 -13.69 -10.63 -5.09
C THR A 72 -12.69 -10.46 -6.24
N GLY A 73 -11.58 -9.76 -6.01
CA GLY A 73 -10.60 -9.42 -7.05
C GLY A 73 -11.03 -8.22 -7.90
N ASP A 74 -12.09 -7.51 -7.51
CA ASP A 74 -12.57 -6.30 -8.20
C ASP A 74 -11.61 -5.11 -8.01
N PHE A 75 -10.71 -5.20 -7.02
CA PHE A 75 -9.61 -4.27 -6.84
C PHE A 75 -8.27 -5.01 -6.76
N VAL A 76 -7.32 -4.57 -7.58
CA VAL A 76 -5.91 -4.98 -7.54
C VAL A 76 -5.05 -3.74 -7.61
N ALA A 77 -4.17 -3.54 -6.63
CA ALA A 77 -3.20 -2.45 -6.69
C ALA A 77 -2.09 -2.81 -7.69
N THR A 78 -2.07 -2.14 -8.83
CA THR A 78 -1.07 -2.38 -9.90
C THR A 78 0.02 -1.32 -9.89
N THR A 79 -0.33 -0.10 -9.49
CA THR A 79 0.56 1.06 -9.40
C THR A 79 0.68 1.57 -7.98
N VAL A 80 1.69 2.41 -7.76
CA VAL A 80 1.84 3.16 -6.49
C VAL A 80 0.60 4.02 -6.21
N ASP A 81 0.03 4.68 -7.22
CA ASP A 81 -1.14 5.53 -7.02
C ASP A 81 -2.40 4.73 -6.64
N ASP A 82 -2.57 3.51 -7.16
CA ASP A 82 -3.67 2.62 -6.74
C ASP A 82 -3.60 2.33 -5.23
N TYR A 83 -2.40 1.99 -4.74
CA TYR A 83 -2.17 1.74 -3.32
C TYR A 83 -2.43 3.00 -2.48
N VAL A 84 -1.91 4.16 -2.90
CA VAL A 84 -2.12 5.44 -2.21
C VAL A 84 -3.60 5.79 -2.13
N ARG A 85 -4.33 5.69 -3.25
CA ARG A 85 -5.77 6.01 -3.30
C ARG A 85 -6.56 5.08 -2.40
N PHE A 86 -6.25 3.78 -2.41
CA PHE A 86 -6.93 2.83 -1.53
C PHE A 86 -6.70 3.18 -0.06
N MET A 87 -5.47 3.54 0.32
CA MET A 87 -5.16 3.98 1.69
C MET A 87 -5.88 5.28 2.08
N GLN A 88 -6.03 6.22 1.15
CA GLN A 88 -6.79 7.45 1.38
C GLN A 88 -8.27 7.15 1.63
N ILE A 89 -8.90 6.31 0.80
CA ILE A 89 -10.29 5.88 1.00
C ILE A 89 -10.45 5.18 2.36
N CYS A 90 -9.55 4.26 2.69
CA CYS A 90 -9.58 3.57 3.98
C CYS A 90 -9.35 4.52 5.16
N TYR A 91 -8.60 5.60 4.98
CA TYR A 91 -8.35 6.59 6.03
C TYR A 91 -9.60 7.39 6.37
N GLU A 92 -10.45 7.68 5.39
CA GLU A 92 -11.72 8.38 5.64
C GLU A 92 -12.65 7.56 6.55
N GLU A 93 -12.67 6.24 6.38
CA GLU A 93 -13.49 5.35 7.21
C GLU A 93 -12.82 4.95 8.53
N ARG A 94 -11.50 4.68 8.49
CA ARG A 94 -10.75 3.99 9.57
C ARG A 94 -9.33 4.56 9.73
N PRO A 95 -9.19 5.85 10.11
CA PRO A 95 -7.90 6.52 10.12
C PRO A 95 -6.86 5.86 11.05
N LYS A 96 -7.30 5.26 12.16
CA LYS A 96 -6.43 4.57 13.12
C LYS A 96 -5.77 3.31 12.54
N LEU A 97 -6.49 2.55 11.70
CA LEU A 97 -5.93 1.35 11.08
C LEU A 97 -4.91 1.71 10.01
N VAL A 98 -5.22 2.70 9.18
CA VAL A 98 -4.25 3.21 8.19
C VAL A 98 -3.00 3.76 8.87
N GLN A 99 -3.14 4.49 10.00
CA GLN A 99 -2.00 4.95 10.79
C GLN A 99 -1.16 3.79 11.34
N LEU A 100 -1.80 2.71 11.80
CA LEU A 100 -1.11 1.52 12.26
C LEU A 100 -0.32 0.85 11.14
N VAL A 101 -0.93 0.65 9.97
CA VAL A 101 -0.29 0.06 8.79
C VAL A 101 0.88 0.92 8.31
N LEU A 102 0.73 2.24 8.31
CA LEU A 102 1.76 3.19 7.86
C LEU A 102 2.77 3.60 8.96
N GLY A 103 2.74 2.95 10.13
CA GLY A 103 3.72 3.13 11.21
C GLY A 103 3.69 4.50 11.90
N ASP A 104 2.50 5.07 12.13
CA ASP A 104 2.29 6.41 12.71
C ASP A 104 1.96 6.41 14.21
N VAL A 105 2.40 5.39 14.96
CA VAL A 105 2.11 5.20 16.41
C VAL A 105 3.15 5.89 17.28
#